data_AF-A0A061JGZ3-F1
#
_entry.id   AF-A0A061JGZ3-F1
#
_cell.length_a   1.000
_cell.length_b   1.000
_cell.length_c   1.000
_cell.angle_alpha   90.00
_cell.angle_beta   90.00
_cell.angle_gamma   90.00
#
_symmetry.space_group_name_H-M   'P 1'
#
loop_
_entity.id
_entity.type
_entity.pdbx_description
1 polymer ?
#
loop_
_entity_poly.entity_id
_entity_poly.type
_entity_poly.pdbx_seq_one_letter_code
_entity_poly.pdbx_strand_id
1 'polypeptide(L)'
;MEYSLSCNKIDFFDKLSGNEKILEKLDNEDLKSVLEYSLSCNKIDFFDKLSGNEKIDSAYLRSVLNKCIYEDKIDFFDKILGNEKVLEKLDRENLESLLSDCTYHNKIDFFDKILGNEKVLEKLNTEYLGLVLGICVCEDKIDFFDKFLRNEKVLEKLNTEYLGLVLGICVCESKTDFLETLSGNTKVLEKLDSKD
;
A
#
# COMPACT_ATOMS: atom_id res chain seq x y z
N MET A 1 -15.12 -14.17 22.06
CA MET A 1 -15.80 -12.87 21.86
C MET A 1 -16.75 -12.85 20.65
N GLU A 2 -16.86 -13.96 19.90
CA GLU A 2 -17.77 -14.16 18.76
C GLU A 2 -19.27 -13.95 19.06
N TYR A 3 -19.75 -14.33 20.25
CA TYR A 3 -21.16 -14.19 20.62
C TYR A 3 -21.62 -12.73 20.76
N SER A 4 -20.68 -11.80 20.95
CA SER A 4 -20.96 -10.36 21.00
C SER A 4 -21.00 -9.73 19.60
N LEU A 5 -20.31 -10.32 18.61
CA LEU A 5 -20.28 -9.86 17.21
C LEU A 5 -21.58 -10.21 16.47
N SER A 6 -22.19 -11.35 16.79
CA SER A 6 -23.47 -11.78 16.18
C SER A 6 -24.70 -11.08 16.76
N CYS A 7 -24.55 -10.33 17.85
CA CYS A 7 -25.65 -9.79 18.63
C CYS A 7 -25.59 -8.27 18.80
N ASN A 8 -25.34 -7.50 17.73
CA ASN A 8 -25.68 -6.06 17.60
C ASN A 8 -25.43 -5.16 18.85
N LYS A 9 -24.44 -5.49 19.67
CA LYS A 9 -24.10 -4.77 20.91
C LYS A 9 -22.95 -3.81 20.63
N ILE A 10 -23.18 -2.90 19.69
CA ILE A 10 -22.30 -1.78 19.35
C ILE A 10 -21.83 -1.07 20.63
N ASP A 11 -22.75 -0.83 21.58
CA ASP A 11 -22.47 -0.17 22.86
C ASP A 11 -21.49 -0.93 23.78
N PHE A 12 -21.43 -2.26 23.66
CA PHE A 12 -20.52 -3.08 24.47
C PHE A 12 -19.11 -3.04 23.90
N PHE A 13 -18.98 -3.09 22.57
CA PHE A 13 -17.70 -2.91 21.89
C PHE A 13 -17.17 -1.49 22.03
N ASP A 14 -18.02 -0.46 21.91
CA ASP A 14 -17.61 0.94 22.12
C ASP A 14 -17.09 1.16 23.57
N LYS A 15 -17.64 0.44 24.57
CA LYS A 15 -17.14 0.48 25.96
C LYS A 15 -15.86 -0.32 26.17
N LEU A 16 -15.72 -1.49 25.54
CA LEU A 16 -14.51 -2.33 25.64
C LEU A 16 -13.31 -1.68 24.97
N SER A 17 -13.51 -1.12 23.78
CA SER A 17 -12.49 -0.49 22.95
C SER A 17 -11.99 0.85 23.51
N GLY A 18 -12.74 1.48 24.42
CA GLY A 18 -12.29 2.61 25.23
C GLY A 18 -11.39 2.23 26.43
N ASN A 19 -11.13 0.95 26.66
CA ASN A 19 -10.39 0.47 27.83
C ASN A 19 -9.12 -0.31 27.44
N GLU A 20 -7.99 0.40 27.36
CA GLU A 20 -6.67 -0.14 26.98
C GLU A 20 -6.27 -1.39 27.80
N LYS A 21 -6.60 -1.42 29.09
CA LYS A 21 -6.29 -2.57 29.97
C LYS A 21 -7.06 -3.83 29.62
N ILE A 22 -8.23 -3.70 29.00
CA ILE A 22 -8.98 -4.86 28.51
C ILE A 22 -8.42 -5.34 27.18
N LEU A 23 -8.00 -4.39 26.32
CA LEU A 23 -7.38 -4.70 25.03
C LEU A 23 -6.05 -5.47 25.19
N GLU A 24 -5.26 -5.14 26.21
CA GLU A 24 -4.04 -5.90 26.57
C GLU A 24 -4.31 -7.37 26.94
N LYS A 25 -5.53 -7.69 27.39
CA LYS A 25 -5.93 -9.04 27.81
C LYS A 25 -6.55 -9.87 26.69
N LEU A 26 -6.86 -9.27 25.54
CA LEU A 26 -7.38 -10.00 24.38
C LEU A 26 -6.32 -10.96 23.86
N ASP A 27 -6.73 -12.16 23.47
CA ASP A 27 -5.89 -13.00 22.65
C ASP A 27 -5.84 -12.48 21.20
N ASN A 28 -5.05 -13.14 20.35
CA ASN A 28 -4.87 -12.71 18.97
C ASN A 28 -6.18 -12.78 18.17
N GLU A 29 -6.95 -13.87 18.32
CA GLU A 29 -8.18 -14.09 17.54
C GLU A 29 -9.30 -13.12 17.93
N ASP A 30 -9.46 -12.82 19.22
CA ASP A 30 -10.39 -11.80 19.68
C ASP A 30 -9.99 -10.41 19.15
N LEU A 31 -8.69 -10.09 19.13
CA LEU A 31 -8.18 -8.82 18.60
C LEU A 31 -8.42 -8.66 17.10
N LYS A 32 -8.15 -9.70 16.30
CA LYS A 32 -8.46 -9.74 14.87
C LYS A 32 -9.95 -9.52 14.63
N SER A 33 -10.79 -10.21 15.39
CA SER A 33 -12.24 -10.08 15.30
C SER A 33 -12.72 -8.65 15.59
N VAL A 34 -12.11 -7.97 16.56
CA VAL A 34 -12.41 -6.55 16.87
C VAL A 34 -11.96 -5.62 15.74
N LEU A 35 -10.83 -5.88 15.09
CA LEU A 35 -10.35 -5.10 13.94
C LEU A 35 -11.27 -5.26 12.73
N GLU A 36 -11.67 -6.49 12.40
CA GLU A 36 -12.63 -6.78 11.34
C GLU A 36 -13.98 -6.11 11.59
N TYR A 37 -14.45 -6.16 12.82
CA TYR A 37 -15.65 -5.44 13.22
C TYR A 37 -15.50 -3.93 13.03
N SER A 38 -14.38 -3.37 13.48
CA SER A 38 -14.12 -1.93 13.37
C SER A 38 -14.09 -1.47 11.91
N LEU A 39 -13.48 -2.27 11.02
CA LEU A 39 -13.47 -2.03 9.58
C LEU A 39 -14.88 -2.08 8.99
N SER A 40 -15.66 -3.13 9.29
CA SER A 40 -17.02 -3.31 8.76
C SER A 40 -18.00 -2.24 9.24
N CYS A 41 -17.83 -1.75 10.48
CA CYS A 41 -18.69 -0.74 11.09
C CYS A 41 -18.15 0.70 10.96
N ASN A 42 -17.09 0.91 10.16
CA ASN A 42 -16.49 2.22 9.90
C ASN A 42 -16.00 2.96 11.17
N LYS A 43 -15.50 2.22 12.15
CA LYS A 43 -15.02 2.69 13.45
C LYS A 43 -13.50 2.98 13.42
N ILE A 44 -13.11 4.00 12.66
CA ILE A 44 -11.70 4.32 12.35
C ILE A 44 -10.86 4.59 13.62
N ASP A 45 -11.37 5.39 14.56
CA ASP A 45 -10.62 5.78 15.77
C ASP A 45 -10.24 4.58 16.65
N PHE A 46 -11.10 3.56 16.66
CA PHE A 46 -10.84 2.33 17.40
C PHE A 46 -9.86 1.43 16.67
N PHE A 47 -10.01 1.35 15.35
CA PHE A 47 -9.10 0.60 14.51
C PHE A 47 -7.66 1.12 14.62
N ASP A 48 -7.47 2.45 14.57
CA ASP A 48 -6.16 3.11 14.66
C ASP A 48 -5.41 2.76 15.95
N LYS A 49 -6.13 2.71 17.08
CA LYS A 49 -5.57 2.32 18.39
C LYS A 49 -5.11 0.86 18.44
N LEU A 50 -5.77 -0.02 17.68
CA LEU A 50 -5.57 -1.46 17.77
C LEU A 50 -4.57 -1.99 16.76
N SER A 51 -4.49 -1.39 15.57
CA SER A 51 -3.68 -1.86 14.45
C SER A 51 -2.20 -2.03 14.80
N GLY A 52 -1.67 -1.16 15.66
CA GLY A 52 -0.28 -1.22 16.14
C GLY A 52 -0.02 -2.20 17.29
N ASN A 53 -0.99 -3.00 17.73
CA ASN A 53 -0.83 -3.91 18.87
C ASN A 53 0.20 -5.02 18.56
N GLU A 54 1.10 -5.32 19.50
CA GLU A 54 2.20 -6.29 19.34
C GLU A 54 1.74 -7.69 18.90
N LYS A 55 0.55 -8.13 19.32
CA LYS A 55 0.01 -9.47 19.05
C LYS A 55 -0.39 -9.67 17.59
N ILE A 56 -0.59 -8.59 16.84
CA ILE A 56 -0.98 -8.65 15.44
C ILE A 56 0.27 -8.87 14.59
N ASP A 57 0.30 -9.95 13.82
CA ASP A 57 1.38 -10.25 12.91
C ASP A 57 1.26 -9.49 11.57
N SER A 58 2.35 -9.45 10.82
CA SER A 58 2.44 -8.75 9.53
C SER A 58 1.53 -9.38 8.46
N ALA A 59 1.33 -10.69 8.48
CA ALA A 59 0.47 -11.39 7.53
C ALA A 59 -1.00 -10.95 7.67
N TYR A 60 -1.48 -10.81 8.90
CA TYR A 60 -2.81 -10.28 9.18
C TYR A 60 -2.92 -8.81 8.79
N LEU A 61 -1.91 -7.97 9.13
CA LEU A 61 -1.90 -6.57 8.72
C LEU A 61 -1.97 -6.40 7.20
N ARG A 62 -1.22 -7.22 6.44
CA ARG A 62 -1.30 -7.26 4.97
C ARG A 62 -2.71 -7.63 4.50
N SER A 63 -3.34 -8.64 5.10
CA SER A 63 -4.70 -9.04 4.79
C SER A 63 -5.70 -7.90 4.99
N VAL A 64 -5.57 -7.16 6.09
CA VAL A 64 -6.44 -6.00 6.39
C VAL A 64 -6.20 -4.86 5.40
N LEU A 65 -4.95 -4.57 5.03
CA LEU A 65 -4.62 -3.58 4.00
C LEU A 65 -5.22 -3.97 2.63
N ASN A 66 -5.11 -5.23 2.23
CA ASN A 66 -5.74 -5.74 1.00
C ASN A 66 -7.25 -5.64 1.03
N LYS A 67 -7.87 -5.92 2.18
CA LYS A 67 -9.30 -5.73 2.37
C LYS A 67 -9.69 -4.26 2.23
N CYS A 68 -8.87 -3.34 2.75
CA CYS A 68 -9.12 -1.90 2.57
C CYS A 68 -9.06 -1.49 1.10
N ILE A 69 -8.11 -2.01 0.32
CA ILE A 69 -8.00 -1.80 -1.13
C ILE A 69 -9.25 -2.34 -1.84
N TYR A 70 -9.67 -3.56 -1.53
CA TYR A 70 -10.82 -4.20 -2.17
C TYR A 70 -12.15 -3.51 -1.84
N GLU A 71 -12.33 -3.07 -0.59
CA GLU A 71 -13.56 -2.44 -0.08
C GLU A 71 -13.55 -0.90 -0.16
N ASP A 72 -12.55 -0.29 -0.81
CA ASP A 72 -12.38 1.16 -0.94
C ASP A 72 -12.37 1.92 0.41
N LYS A 73 -11.75 1.32 1.44
CA LYS A 73 -11.60 1.89 2.79
C LYS A 73 -10.30 2.70 2.92
N ILE A 74 -10.16 3.76 2.12
CA ILE A 74 -8.91 4.53 2.06
C ILE A 74 -8.51 5.16 3.40
N ASP A 75 -9.48 5.62 4.20
CA ASP A 75 -9.20 6.24 5.49
C ASP A 75 -8.56 5.24 6.47
N PHE A 76 -9.01 3.98 6.46
CA PHE A 76 -8.41 2.92 7.27
C PHE A 76 -7.01 2.59 6.78
N PHE A 77 -6.84 2.47 5.46
CA PHE A 77 -5.55 2.21 4.85
C PHE A 77 -4.51 3.28 5.22
N ASP A 78 -4.90 4.55 5.14
CA ASP A 78 -4.07 5.69 5.50
C ASP A 78 -3.68 5.66 6.99
N LYS A 79 -4.63 5.30 7.87
CA LYS A 79 -4.34 5.11 9.30
C LYS A 79 -3.33 3.99 9.55
N ILE A 80 -3.46 2.86 8.86
CA ILE A 80 -2.53 1.75 8.99
C ILE A 80 -1.12 2.15 8.54
N LEU A 81 -1.00 2.76 7.36
CA LEU A 81 0.29 3.20 6.83
C LEU A 81 0.90 4.37 7.61
N GLY A 82 0.07 5.18 8.27
CA GLY A 82 0.53 6.23 9.18
C GLY A 82 1.04 5.72 10.53
N ASN A 83 0.80 4.45 10.87
CA ASN A 83 1.18 3.88 12.16
C ASN A 83 2.59 3.27 12.11
N GLU A 84 3.54 3.89 12.83
CA GLU A 84 4.94 3.47 12.82
C GLU A 84 5.14 2.01 13.27
N LYS A 85 4.40 1.56 14.28
CA LYS A 85 4.49 0.18 14.78
C LYS A 85 3.99 -0.85 13.76
N VAL A 86 3.02 -0.46 12.93
CA VAL A 86 2.56 -1.30 11.82
C VAL A 86 3.63 -1.34 10.74
N LEU A 87 4.17 -0.18 10.35
CA LEU A 87 5.21 -0.11 9.34
C LEU A 87 6.45 -0.90 9.74
N GLU A 88 6.85 -0.94 11.01
CA GLU A 88 7.95 -1.78 11.49
C GLU A 88 7.73 -3.27 11.19
N LYS A 89 6.48 -3.74 11.26
CA LYS A 89 6.10 -5.15 11.02
C LYS A 89 5.96 -5.49 9.54
N LEU A 90 5.48 -4.56 8.72
CA LEU A 90 5.30 -4.78 7.28
C LEU A 90 6.67 -4.87 6.62
N ASP A 91 6.99 -6.05 6.10
CA ASP A 91 8.22 -6.25 5.35
C ASP A 91 8.10 -5.73 3.91
N ARG A 92 9.21 -5.83 3.18
CA ARG A 92 9.26 -5.44 1.77
C ARG A 92 8.24 -6.20 0.93
N GLU A 93 8.14 -7.52 1.07
CA GLU A 93 7.23 -8.35 0.27
C GLU A 93 5.76 -8.00 0.51
N ASN A 94 5.42 -7.62 1.75
CA ASN A 94 4.09 -7.12 2.07
C ASN A 94 3.79 -5.85 1.27
N LEU A 95 4.69 -4.86 1.31
CA LEU A 95 4.51 -3.57 0.65
C LEU A 95 4.53 -3.67 -0.88
N GLU A 96 5.40 -4.52 -1.43
CA GLU A 96 5.45 -4.85 -2.84
C GLU A 96 4.09 -5.45 -3.27
N SER A 97 3.59 -6.46 -2.56
CA SER A 97 2.26 -7.03 -2.82
C SER A 97 1.14 -5.99 -2.83
N LEU A 98 1.13 -5.03 -1.88
CA LEU A 98 0.12 -3.96 -1.85
C LEU A 98 0.17 -3.09 -3.11
N LEU A 99 1.36 -2.76 -3.58
CA LEU A 99 1.56 -1.93 -4.77
C LEU A 99 1.08 -2.65 -6.04
N SER A 100 1.38 -3.95 -6.16
CA SER A 100 0.82 -4.82 -7.19
C SER A 100 -0.71 -4.88 -7.13
N ASP A 101 -1.29 -5.10 -5.94
CA ASP A 101 -2.74 -5.20 -5.75
C ASP A 101 -3.44 -3.90 -6.14
N CYS A 102 -2.86 -2.74 -5.79
CA CYS A 102 -3.40 -1.45 -6.21
C CYS A 102 -3.44 -1.30 -7.74
N THR A 103 -2.35 -1.69 -8.41
CA THR A 103 -2.23 -1.60 -9.88
C THR A 103 -3.21 -2.54 -10.57
N TYR A 104 -3.28 -3.80 -10.09
CA TYR A 104 -4.16 -4.83 -10.64
C TYR A 104 -5.64 -4.47 -10.48
N HIS A 105 -6.02 -3.94 -9.31
CA HIS A 105 -7.40 -3.57 -9.00
C HIS A 105 -7.77 -2.12 -9.37
N ASN A 106 -6.91 -1.39 -10.08
CA ASN A 106 -7.11 0.02 -10.46
C ASN A 106 -7.42 0.95 -9.26
N LYS A 107 -6.76 0.73 -8.12
CA LYS A 107 -6.92 1.53 -6.89
C LYS A 107 -5.86 2.62 -6.80
N ILE A 108 -5.98 3.63 -7.66
CA ILE A 108 -4.95 4.67 -7.83
C ILE A 108 -4.74 5.53 -6.58
N ASP A 109 -5.80 5.82 -5.83
CA ASP A 109 -5.68 6.63 -4.61
C ASP A 109 -4.90 5.89 -3.51
N PHE A 110 -5.02 4.56 -3.45
CA PHE A 110 -4.25 3.72 -2.52
C PHE A 110 -2.79 3.63 -2.94
N PHE A 111 -2.54 3.49 -4.24
CA PHE A 111 -1.19 3.54 -4.81
C PHE A 111 -0.48 4.85 -4.44
N ASP A 112 -1.19 5.97 -4.52
CA ASP A 112 -0.67 7.28 -4.10
C ASP A 112 -0.34 7.34 -2.61
N LYS A 113 -1.15 6.72 -1.76
CA LYS A 113 -0.85 6.64 -0.32
C LYS A 113 0.43 5.83 -0.06
N ILE A 114 0.65 4.75 -0.81
CA ILE A 114 1.87 3.94 -0.70
C ILE A 114 3.08 4.76 -1.15
N LEU A 115 3.01 5.39 -2.33
CA LEU A 115 4.13 6.17 -2.88
C LEU A 115 4.39 7.49 -2.14
N GLY A 116 3.37 8.05 -1.49
CA GLY A 116 3.49 9.24 -0.66
C GLY A 116 4.14 8.98 0.71
N ASN A 117 4.33 7.72 1.10
CA ASN A 117 4.88 7.36 2.39
C ASN A 117 6.39 7.04 2.28
N GLU A 118 7.21 7.91 2.86
CA GLU A 118 8.68 7.81 2.77
C GLU A 118 9.23 6.51 3.37
N LYS A 119 8.70 6.09 4.52
CA LYS A 119 9.13 4.85 5.20
C LYS A 119 8.77 3.60 4.40
N VAL A 120 7.66 3.65 3.67
CA VAL A 120 7.29 2.59 2.73
C VAL A 120 8.27 2.57 1.56
N LEU A 121 8.53 3.72 0.94
CA LEU A 121 9.47 3.83 -0.17
C LEU A 121 10.87 3.36 0.21
N GLU A 122 11.35 3.66 1.42
CA GLU A 122 12.65 3.18 1.93
C GLU A 122 12.79 1.66 1.84
N LYS A 123 11.71 0.92 2.13
CA LYS A 123 11.68 -0.55 2.11
C LYS A 123 11.57 -1.14 0.70
N LEU A 124 10.98 -0.41 -0.25
CA LEU A 124 10.85 -0.86 -1.64
C LEU A 124 12.21 -0.83 -2.35
N ASN A 125 12.47 -1.87 -3.13
CA ASN A 125 13.72 -2.02 -3.87
C ASN A 125 13.58 -1.53 -5.32
N THR A 126 14.69 -1.21 -5.97
CA THR A 126 14.66 -0.58 -7.30
C THR A 126 14.20 -1.53 -8.41
N GLU A 127 14.55 -2.82 -8.30
CA GLU A 127 14.15 -3.84 -9.26
C GLU A 127 12.63 -3.96 -9.32
N TYR A 128 12.00 -4.07 -8.15
CA TYR A 128 10.56 -4.17 -8.04
C TYR A 128 9.84 -2.92 -8.57
N LEU A 129 10.36 -1.72 -8.27
CA LEU A 129 9.82 -0.48 -8.82
C LEU A 129 9.89 -0.46 -10.36
N GLY A 130 10.98 -0.96 -10.94
CA GLY A 130 11.11 -1.14 -12.39
C GLY A 130 10.12 -2.16 -12.96
N LEU A 131 9.89 -3.28 -12.27
CA LEU A 131 8.89 -4.28 -12.65
C LEU A 131 7.47 -3.70 -12.64
N VAL A 132 7.10 -2.90 -11.62
CA VAL A 132 5.79 -2.25 -11.56
C VAL A 132 5.57 -1.29 -12.72
N LEU A 133 6.59 -0.51 -13.11
CA LEU A 133 6.53 0.31 -14.32
C LEU A 133 6.30 -0.54 -15.57
N GLY A 134 7.04 -1.64 -15.72
CA GLY A 134 6.84 -2.58 -16.84
C GLY A 134 5.42 -3.16 -16.87
N ILE A 135 4.89 -3.57 -15.73
CA ILE A 135 3.50 -4.04 -15.59
C ILE A 135 2.52 -2.95 -16.02
N CYS A 136 2.74 -1.69 -15.62
CA CYS A 136 1.86 -0.61 -16.02
C CYS A 136 1.79 -0.46 -17.55
N VAL A 137 2.91 -0.63 -18.25
CA VAL A 137 2.96 -0.60 -19.72
C VAL A 137 2.23 -1.78 -20.33
N CYS A 138 2.50 -3.00 -19.86
CA CYS A 138 1.89 -4.23 -20.38
C CYS A 138 0.36 -4.26 -20.15
N GLU A 139 -0.11 -3.72 -19.02
CA GLU A 139 -1.51 -3.76 -18.58
C GLU A 139 -2.28 -2.45 -18.87
N ASP A 140 -1.71 -1.56 -19.68
CA ASP A 140 -2.32 -0.27 -20.08
C ASP A 140 -2.75 0.62 -18.89
N LYS A 141 -1.94 0.66 -17.84
CA LYS A 141 -2.14 1.47 -16.62
C LYS A 141 -1.43 2.82 -16.69
N ILE A 142 -1.74 3.63 -17.70
CA ILE A 142 -1.05 4.90 -17.95
C ILE A 142 -1.13 5.87 -16.75
N ASP A 143 -2.27 5.92 -16.05
CA ASP A 143 -2.44 6.81 -14.90
C ASP A 143 -1.48 6.43 -13.75
N PHE A 144 -1.28 5.13 -13.51
CA PHE A 144 -0.33 4.64 -12.50
C PHE A 144 1.11 4.97 -12.92
N PHE A 145 1.43 4.74 -14.19
CA PHE A 145 2.73 5.04 -14.76
C PHE A 145 3.10 6.53 -14.64
N ASP A 146 2.20 7.43 -15.03
CA ASP A 146 2.38 8.87 -14.91
C ASP A 146 2.58 9.28 -13.44
N LYS A 147 1.76 8.78 -12.52
CA LYS A 147 1.93 9.08 -11.09
C LYS A 147 3.25 8.58 -10.53
N PHE A 148 3.68 7.39 -10.94
CA PHE A 148 4.97 6.83 -10.54
C PHE A 148 6.13 7.72 -10.96
N LEU A 149 6.14 8.17 -12.22
CA LEU A 149 7.19 9.01 -12.78
C LEU A 149 7.16 10.45 -12.25
N ARG A 150 6.03 10.93 -11.73
CA ARG A 150 5.96 12.22 -11.02
C ARG A 150 6.51 12.16 -9.60
N ASN A 151 6.69 10.96 -9.04
CA ASN A 151 7.23 10.81 -7.70
C ASN A 151 8.77 10.87 -7.73
N GLU A 152 9.31 11.98 -7.24
CA GLU A 152 10.76 12.23 -7.29
C GLU A 152 11.58 11.19 -6.54
N LYS A 153 11.09 10.71 -5.39
CA LYS A 153 11.79 9.71 -4.56
C LYS A 153 11.84 8.34 -5.23
N VAL A 154 10.79 8.00 -5.95
CA VAL A 154 10.74 6.78 -6.77
C VAL A 154 11.74 6.89 -7.91
N LEU A 155 11.76 8.01 -8.63
CA LEU A 155 12.74 8.24 -9.70
C LEU A 155 14.18 8.22 -9.19
N GLU A 156 14.47 8.81 -8.03
CA GLU A 156 15.79 8.78 -7.41
C GLU A 156 16.29 7.36 -7.21
N LYS A 157 15.41 6.45 -6.76
CA LYS A 157 15.73 5.03 -6.58
C LYS A 157 15.99 4.31 -7.90
N LEU A 158 15.17 4.56 -8.93
CA LEU A 158 15.30 3.90 -10.24
C LEU A 158 16.66 4.17 -10.88
N ASN A 159 17.26 3.13 -11.45
CA ASN A 159 18.52 3.22 -12.18
C ASN A 159 18.29 3.20 -13.70
N THR A 160 19.36 3.45 -14.44
CA THR A 160 19.39 3.50 -15.90
C THR A 160 18.98 2.17 -16.54
N GLU A 161 19.38 1.05 -15.92
CA GLU A 161 19.05 -0.30 -16.41
C GLU A 161 17.54 -0.54 -16.46
N TYR A 162 16.81 -0.32 -15.36
CA TYR A 162 15.37 -0.56 -15.32
C TYR A 162 14.58 0.46 -16.16
N LEU A 163 15.03 1.73 -16.22
CA LEU A 163 14.43 2.71 -17.12
C LEU A 163 14.63 2.31 -18.59
N GLY A 164 15.79 1.78 -18.95
CA GLY A 164 16.08 1.23 -20.28
C GLY A 164 15.22 0.01 -20.62
N LEU A 165 14.98 -0.88 -19.66
CA LEU A 165 14.06 -2.01 -19.82
C LEU A 165 12.62 -1.53 -20.07
N VAL A 166 12.13 -0.58 -19.26
CA VAL A 166 10.78 0.00 -19.42
C VAL A 166 10.65 0.68 -20.79
N LEU A 167 11.65 1.43 -21.25
CA LEU A 167 11.71 1.97 -22.61
C LEU A 167 11.58 0.88 -23.67
N GLY A 168 12.37 -0.20 -23.52
CA GLY A 168 12.34 -1.35 -24.42
C GLY A 168 10.96 -2.00 -24.50
N ILE A 169 10.29 -2.17 -23.35
CA ILE A 169 8.91 -2.67 -23.27
C ILE A 169 7.95 -1.74 -24.00
N CYS A 170 8.02 -0.42 -23.76
CA CYS A 170 7.14 0.54 -24.42
C CYS A 170 7.28 0.49 -25.95
N VAL A 171 8.51 0.35 -26.47
CA VAL A 171 8.76 0.19 -27.92
C VAL A 171 8.22 -1.13 -28.44
N CYS A 172 8.50 -2.24 -27.74
CA CYS A 172 8.07 -3.58 -28.14
C CYS A 172 6.54 -3.70 -28.20
N GLU A 173 5.86 -3.18 -27.18
CA GLU A 173 4.40 -3.20 -27.06
C GLU A 173 3.71 -2.07 -27.85
N SER A 174 4.48 -1.23 -28.56
CA SER A 174 3.97 -0.08 -29.34
C SER A 174 3.11 0.90 -28.52
N LYS A 175 3.47 1.11 -27.25
CA LYS A 175 2.77 1.98 -26.29
C LYS A 175 3.24 3.43 -26.38
N THR A 176 2.72 4.17 -27.37
CA THR A 176 3.21 5.52 -27.70
C THR A 176 2.94 6.56 -26.61
N ASP A 177 1.81 6.48 -25.92
CA ASP A 177 1.45 7.31 -24.78
C ASP A 177 2.39 7.14 -23.59
N PHE A 178 2.82 5.90 -23.31
CA PHE A 178 3.85 5.62 -22.30
C PHE A 178 5.23 6.16 -22.74
N LEU A 179 5.60 6.00 -24.01
CA LEU A 179 6.84 6.59 -24.55
C LEU A 179 6.84 8.11 -24.44
N GLU A 180 5.73 8.76 -24.79
CA GLU A 180 5.56 10.22 -24.66
C GLU A 180 5.67 10.66 -23.20
N THR A 181 5.05 9.93 -22.27
CA THR A 181 5.12 10.23 -20.83
C THR A 181 6.55 10.08 -20.31
N LEU A 182 7.25 9.02 -20.70
CA LEU A 182 8.61 8.72 -20.25
C LEU A 182 9.62 9.71 -20.83
N SER A 183 9.52 10.01 -22.14
CA SER A 183 10.38 10.97 -22.83
C SER A 183 10.07 12.43 -22.49
N GLY A 184 8.84 12.73 -22.05
CA GLY A 184 8.46 14.04 -21.53
C GLY A 184 9.01 14.33 -20.12
N ASN A 185 9.54 13.32 -19.42
CA ASN A 185 10.06 13.48 -18.07
C ASN A 185 11.58 13.78 -18.09
N THR A 186 11.95 15.02 -17.79
CA THR A 186 13.35 15.49 -17.86
C THR A 186 14.28 14.71 -16.93
N LYS A 187 13.83 14.33 -15.72
CA LYS A 187 14.63 13.55 -14.77
C LYS A 187 14.92 12.14 -15.28
N VAL A 188 13.96 11.54 -15.98
CA VAL A 188 14.16 10.24 -16.63
C VAL A 188 15.20 10.37 -17.74
N LEU A 189 15.09 11.38 -18.60
CA LEU A 189 16.07 11.63 -19.66
C LEU A 189 17.47 11.86 -19.12
N GLU A 190 17.62 12.68 -18.06
CA GLU A 190 18.90 12.92 -17.41
C GLU A 190 19.55 11.62 -16.90
N LYS A 191 18.77 10.70 -16.34
CA LYS A 191 19.25 9.38 -15.90
C LYS A 191 19.61 8.47 -17.06
N LEU A 192 18.87 8.51 -18.17
CA LEU A 192 19.18 7.72 -19.36
C LEU A 192 20.43 8.23 -20.10
N ASP A 193 20.66 9.53 -20.07
CA ASP A 193 21.83 10.17 -20.68
C ASP A 193 23.08 10.10 -19.79
N SER A 194 22.91 9.91 -18.47
CA SER A 194 24.03 9.65 -17.57
C SER A 194 24.63 8.29 -17.91
N LYS A 195 25.74 8.32 -18.66
CA LYS A 195 26.60 7.17 -18.87
C LYS A 195 27.18 6.77 -17.51
N ASP A 196 26.71 5.66 -16.98
CA ASP A 196 27.47 4.87 -15.99
C ASP A 196 28.71 4.25 -16.66
#